data_AF-A6QWC3-F1
#
_entry.id   AF-A6QWC3-F1
#
_cell.length_a   1.000
_cell.length_b   1.000
_cell.length_c   1.000
_cell.angle_alpha   90.00
_cell.angle_beta   90.00
_cell.angle_gamma   90.00
#
_symmetry.space_group_name_H-M   'P 1'
#
loop_
_entity.id
_entity.type
_entity.pdbx_description
1 polymer ?
#
loop_
_entity_poly.entity_id
_entity_poly.type
_entity_poly.pdbx_seq_one_letter_code
_entity_poly.pdbx_strand_id
1 'polypeptide(L)'
;MAPSEVSILANFLLSPSPLPTIISLEKFTELFPKRLRSHPQVRVLYRELQHIRSQDLDLVRENIDKEIWRGERQREALRSAKRATGVSGMDKHDKLETEMDIQLFGPGEPTISPKDMHTLASVLPEMGNACSSMEREIEAADAEAARIFADLSSTVGELSDLRYGKFNKPAGVATNAVEDAIAGLKELENACSPSALFTTFKMMGLGRALIYLKVHRTKKAVGSTEYSYKQQLNSSE
;
A
#
# COMPACT_ATOMS: atom_id res chain seq x y z
N MET A 1 0.57 30.13 6.64
CA MET A 1 1.59 29.05 6.60
C MET A 1 1.64 28.38 7.97
N ALA A 2 1.62 27.05 8.04
CA ALA A 2 1.76 26.34 9.32
C ALA A 2 3.19 26.53 9.88
N PRO A 3 3.36 26.71 11.20
CA PRO A 3 4.68 26.91 11.81
C PRO A 3 5.57 25.68 11.61
N SER A 4 6.86 25.91 11.32
CA SER A 4 7.84 24.83 11.20
C SER A 4 8.11 24.16 12.55
N GLU A 5 8.48 22.89 12.53
CA GLU A 5 8.81 22.13 13.75
C GLU A 5 9.90 22.81 14.58
N VAL A 6 10.90 23.38 13.92
CA VAL A 6 11.95 24.20 14.54
C VAL A 6 11.36 25.35 15.32
N SER A 7 10.42 26.10 14.73
CA SER A 7 9.84 27.26 15.39
C SER A 7 8.94 26.86 16.55
N ILE A 8 8.23 25.73 16.45
CA ILE A 8 7.45 25.17 17.55
C ILE A 8 8.36 24.78 18.72
N LEU A 9 9.38 23.96 18.47
CA LEU A 9 10.30 23.46 19.50
C LEU A 9 11.11 24.58 20.13
N ALA A 10 11.62 25.51 19.31
CA ALA A 10 12.37 26.66 19.81
C ALA A 10 11.49 27.59 20.65
N ASN A 11 10.27 27.91 20.20
CA ASN A 11 9.38 28.78 20.95
C ASN A 11 8.92 28.14 22.27
N PHE A 12 8.67 26.83 22.29
CA PHE A 12 8.20 26.14 23.48
C PHE A 12 9.31 25.90 24.52
N LEU A 13 10.53 25.57 24.07
CA LEU A 13 11.61 25.16 24.97
C LEU A 13 12.60 26.28 25.30
N LEU A 14 12.75 27.29 24.43
CA LEU A 14 13.75 28.35 24.58
C LEU A 14 13.15 29.70 25.00
N SER A 15 11.83 29.91 24.84
CA SER A 15 11.18 31.18 25.17
C SER A 15 10.18 31.02 26.32
N PRO A 16 10.29 31.77 27.44
CA PRO A 16 11.37 32.65 27.90
C PRO A 16 12.33 31.90 28.83
N SER A 17 13.33 31.22 28.27
CA SER A 17 14.22 30.38 29.05
C SER A 17 15.44 31.06 29.69
N PRO A 18 15.92 32.27 29.32
CA PRO A 18 17.04 32.90 30.03
C PRO A 18 16.73 33.20 31.51
N LEU A 19 17.72 32.98 32.40
CA LEU A 19 17.55 33.19 33.85
C LEU A 19 17.02 34.59 34.22
N PRO A 20 17.52 35.70 33.64
CA PRO A 20 17.04 37.04 33.99
C PRO A 20 15.56 37.26 33.69
N THR A 21 15.01 36.53 32.72
CA THR A 21 13.60 36.61 32.35
C THR A 21 12.71 35.84 33.34
N ILE A 22 13.25 34.80 33.97
CA ILE A 22 12.56 33.98 34.98
C ILE A 22 12.68 34.63 36.36
N ILE A 23 13.91 35.00 36.75
CA ILE A 23 14.22 35.68 38.01
C ILE A 23 15.30 36.74 37.77
N SER A 24 14.95 38.00 38.00
CA SER A 24 15.93 39.08 37.93
C SER A 24 16.91 38.99 39.11
N LEU A 25 18.08 39.63 38.96
CA LEU A 25 19.07 39.69 40.04
C LEU A 25 18.47 40.29 41.33
N GLU A 26 17.59 41.28 41.20
CA GLU A 26 16.90 41.90 42.34
C GLU A 26 16.04 40.87 43.10
N LYS A 27 15.14 40.17 42.40
CA LYS A 27 14.33 39.10 42.98
C LYS A 27 15.17 37.96 43.56
N PHE A 28 16.29 37.63 42.92
CA PHE A 28 17.23 36.62 43.41
C PHE A 28 17.88 37.06 44.73
N THR A 29 18.29 38.33 44.84
CA THR A 29 18.86 38.87 46.08
C THR A 29 17.85 38.93 47.22
N GLU A 30 16.55 39.06 46.93
CA GLU A 30 15.49 39.04 47.94
C GLU A 30 15.35 37.69 48.66
N LEU A 31 15.74 36.59 48.00
CA LEU A 31 15.75 35.23 48.59
C LEU A 31 16.74 35.07 49.75
N PHE A 32 17.70 35.99 49.88
CA PHE A 32 18.69 35.98 50.96
C PHE A 32 18.25 36.86 52.14
N PRO A 33 18.64 36.51 53.38
CA PRO A 33 18.41 37.36 54.54
C PRO A 33 18.99 38.77 54.34
N LYS A 34 18.30 39.81 54.83
CA LYS A 34 18.66 41.24 54.61
C LYS A 34 20.15 41.56 54.86
N ARG A 35 20.78 40.88 55.82
CA ARG A 35 22.20 41.04 56.19
C ARG A 35 23.19 40.56 55.12
N LEU A 36 22.77 39.64 54.24
CA LEU A 36 23.63 39.01 53.23
C LEU A 36 23.31 39.48 51.80
N ARG A 37 22.29 40.32 51.60
CA ARG A 37 21.88 40.78 50.25
C ARG A 37 22.94 41.62 49.53
N SER A 38 23.73 42.38 50.29
CA SER A 38 24.85 43.17 49.79
C SER A 38 26.13 42.36 49.62
N HIS A 39 26.12 41.06 49.97
CA HIS A 39 27.33 40.24 49.91
C HIS A 39 27.74 39.95 48.46
N PRO A 40 29.02 40.15 48.08
CA PRO A 40 29.47 39.99 46.70
C PRO A 40 29.26 38.58 46.14
N GLN A 41 29.30 37.55 46.99
CA GLN A 41 29.08 36.15 46.58
C GLN A 41 27.68 35.91 46.01
N VAL A 42 26.65 36.67 46.41
CA VAL A 42 25.29 36.50 45.87
C VAL A 42 25.27 36.83 44.37
N ARG A 43 26.05 37.83 43.94
CA ARG A 43 26.20 38.18 42.52
C ARG A 43 27.01 37.14 41.76
N VAL A 44 28.01 36.53 42.40
CA VAL A 44 28.82 35.45 41.82
C VAL A 44 27.95 34.22 41.58
N LEU A 45 27.17 33.80 42.59
CA LEU A 45 26.24 32.68 42.49
C LEU A 45 25.19 32.90 41.38
N TYR A 46 24.65 34.12 41.27
CA TYR A 46 23.73 34.44 40.19
C TYR A 46 24.38 34.30 38.81
N ARG A 47 25.64 34.73 38.65
CA ARG A 47 26.40 34.55 37.41
C ARG A 47 26.71 33.09 37.11
N GLU A 48 27.04 32.29 38.12
CA GLU A 48 27.24 30.84 37.97
C GLU A 48 25.93 30.17 37.52
N LEU A 49 24.80 30.53 38.12
CA LEU A 49 23.49 30.00 37.73
C LEU A 49 23.09 30.43 36.32
N GLN A 50 23.41 31.66 35.91
CA GLN A 50 23.27 32.10 34.53
C GLN A 50 24.11 31.25 33.57
N HIS A 51 25.35 30.92 33.96
CA HIS A 51 26.26 30.13 33.14
C HIS A 51 25.77 28.68 32.99
N ILE A 52 25.42 28.01 34.08
CA ILE A 52 24.86 26.65 34.07
C ILE A 52 23.63 26.61 33.17
N ARG A 53 22.72 27.58 33.33
CA ARG A 53 21.51 27.63 32.52
C ARG A 53 21.77 27.93 31.04
N SER A 54 22.81 28.71 30.71
CA SER A 54 23.22 28.90 29.32
C SER A 54 23.73 27.60 28.69
N GLN A 55 24.49 26.79 29.44
CA GLN A 55 24.93 25.47 28.98
C GLN A 55 23.76 24.53 28.73
N ASP A 56 22.79 24.48 29.66
CA ASP A 56 21.58 23.67 29.48
C ASP A 56 20.79 24.10 28.24
N LEU A 57 20.71 25.41 27.98
CA LEU A 57 20.04 25.93 26.79
C LEU A 57 20.73 25.55 25.49
N ASP A 58 22.06 25.53 25.49
CA ASP A 58 22.84 25.10 24.33
C ASP A 58 22.67 23.60 24.07
N LEU A 59 22.58 22.76 25.12
CA LEU A 59 22.24 21.35 24.99
C LEU A 59 20.82 21.15 24.43
N VAL A 60 19.84 21.94 24.87
CA VAL A 60 18.48 21.89 24.33
C VAL A 60 18.46 22.28 22.85
N ARG A 61 19.22 23.30 22.44
CA ARG A 61 19.36 23.68 21.02
C ARG A 61 19.92 22.53 20.18
N GLU A 62 21.01 21.91 20.64
CA GLU A 62 21.61 20.77 19.94
C GLU A 62 20.63 19.59 19.82
N ASN A 63 19.83 19.35 20.86
CA ASN A 63 18.81 18.31 20.85
C ASN A 63 17.65 18.63 19.90
N ILE A 64 17.26 19.90 19.77
CA ILE A 64 16.28 20.33 18.78
C ILE A 64 16.79 20.04 17.37
N ASP A 65 18.06 20.35 17.08
CA ASP A 65 18.67 20.06 15.77
C ASP A 65 18.66 18.55 15.45
N LYS A 66 19.00 17.72 16.44
CA LYS A 66 18.89 16.25 16.32
C LYS A 66 17.45 15.79 16.13
N GLU A 67 16.49 16.42 16.81
CA GLU A 67 15.08 16.08 16.70
C GLU A 67 14.53 16.39 15.31
N ILE A 68 14.92 17.51 14.71
CA ILE A 68 14.52 17.87 13.34
C ILE A 68 14.97 16.78 12.36
N TRP A 69 16.21 16.30 12.49
CA TRP A 69 16.71 15.23 11.62
C TRP A 69 15.97 13.91 11.83
N ARG A 70 15.64 13.58 13.09
CA ARG A 70 14.82 12.41 13.42
C ARG A 70 13.40 12.54 12.88
N GLY A 71 12.78 13.71 13.00
CA GLY A 71 11.45 14.03 12.50
C GLY A 71 11.37 13.89 10.98
N GLU A 72 12.36 14.39 10.24
CA GLU A 72 12.44 14.20 8.79
C GLU A 72 12.58 12.73 8.40
N ARG A 73 13.45 11.98 9.09
CA ARG A 73 13.61 10.55 8.85
C ARG A 73 12.31 9.77 9.14
N GLN A 74 11.61 10.10 10.22
CA GLN A 74 10.32 9.49 10.56
C GLN A 74 9.24 9.85 9.54
N ARG A 75 9.20 11.10 9.08
CA ARG A 75 8.27 11.58 8.05
C ARG A 75 8.50 10.84 6.74
N GLU A 76 9.75 10.61 6.33
CA GLU A 76 10.06 9.83 5.13
C GLU A 76 9.79 8.33 5.30
N ALA A 77 10.08 7.77 6.49
CA ALA A 77 9.72 6.39 6.81
C ALA A 77 8.20 6.19 6.75
N LEU A 78 7.41 7.16 7.24
CA LEU A 78 5.95 7.14 7.18
C LEU A 78 5.45 7.26 5.73
N ARG A 79 6.05 8.15 4.92
CA ARG A 79 5.74 8.21 3.47
C ARG A 79 6.06 6.89 2.78
N SER A 80 7.19 6.28 3.07
CA SER A 80 7.63 5.01 2.49
C SER A 80 6.74 3.84 2.93
N ALA A 81 6.36 3.80 4.21
CA ALA A 81 5.43 2.81 4.74
C ALA A 81 4.05 2.94 4.10
N LYS A 82 3.52 4.17 3.96
CA LYS A 82 2.26 4.44 3.24
C LYS A 82 2.30 3.96 1.78
N ARG A 83 3.43 4.13 1.08
CA ARG A 83 3.61 3.59 -0.28
C ARG A 83 3.64 2.06 -0.30
N ALA A 84 4.29 1.43 0.69
CA ALA A 84 4.52 -0.01 0.74
C ALA A 84 3.29 -0.82 1.21
N THR A 85 2.45 -0.27 2.08
CA THR A 85 1.25 -0.97 2.59
C THR A 85 0.09 -1.02 1.59
N GLY A 86 0.25 -0.48 0.37
CA GLY A 86 -0.78 -0.57 -0.68
C GLY A 86 -2.08 0.18 -0.36
N VAL A 87 -2.18 0.81 0.82
CA VAL A 87 -3.13 1.90 1.05
C VAL A 87 -2.59 3.06 0.22
N SER A 88 -2.97 3.06 -1.06
CA SER A 88 -2.76 4.15 -2.00
C SER A 88 -3.30 5.41 -1.34
N GLY A 89 -2.41 6.11 -0.63
CA GLY A 89 -2.71 7.36 0.04
C GLY A 89 -2.95 8.39 -1.03
N MET A 90 -4.22 8.52 -1.37
CA MET A 90 -4.83 9.32 -2.41
C MET A 90 -4.88 8.68 -3.80
N ASP A 91 -5.98 7.97 -4.08
CA ASP A 91 -6.44 7.76 -5.45
C ASP A 91 -6.53 9.12 -6.18
N LYS A 92 -6.57 9.12 -7.53
CA LYS A 92 -6.80 10.36 -8.30
C LYS A 92 -8.04 11.10 -7.79
N HIS A 93 -9.03 10.36 -7.30
CA HIS A 93 -10.23 10.89 -6.66
C HIS A 93 -9.92 11.64 -5.36
N ASP A 94 -9.22 11.01 -4.41
CA ASP A 94 -8.84 11.65 -3.13
C ASP A 94 -7.91 12.87 -3.34
N LYS A 95 -7.05 12.84 -4.36
CA LYS A 95 -6.24 14.02 -4.73
C LYS A 95 -7.12 15.18 -5.18
N LEU A 96 -8.12 14.89 -6.01
CA LEU A 96 -9.09 15.87 -6.48
C LEU A 96 -9.98 16.37 -5.34
N GLU A 97 -10.38 15.50 -4.41
CA GLU A 97 -11.15 15.87 -3.21
C GLU A 97 -10.35 16.80 -2.30
N THR A 98 -9.10 16.47 -2.00
CA THR A 98 -8.25 17.36 -1.18
C THR A 98 -7.95 18.70 -1.84
N GLU A 99 -7.77 18.72 -3.17
CA GLU A 99 -7.57 19.97 -3.92
C GLU A 99 -8.84 20.83 -3.91
N MET A 100 -10.01 20.20 -4.06
CA MET A 100 -11.31 20.86 -3.96
C MET A 100 -11.54 21.42 -2.55
N ASP A 101 -11.20 20.69 -1.50
CA ASP A 101 -11.29 21.15 -0.11
C ASP A 101 -10.34 22.31 0.19
N ILE A 102 -9.13 22.30 -0.37
CA ILE A 102 -8.18 23.41 -0.25
C ILE A 102 -8.72 24.65 -0.98
N GLN A 103 -9.34 24.49 -2.14
CA GLN A 103 -9.95 25.60 -2.89
C GLN A 103 -11.20 26.17 -2.20
N LEU A 104 -12.00 25.33 -1.53
CA LEU A 104 -13.26 25.74 -0.91
C LEU A 104 -13.09 26.26 0.53
N PHE A 105 -12.15 25.71 1.29
CA PHE A 105 -11.97 25.98 2.72
C PHE A 105 -10.56 26.38 3.14
N GLY A 106 -9.60 26.42 2.21
CA GLY A 106 -8.23 26.84 2.48
C GLY A 106 -8.13 28.34 2.82
N PRO A 107 -7.05 28.77 3.50
CA PRO A 107 -6.85 30.16 3.87
C PRO A 107 -6.58 31.06 2.64
N GLY A 108 -7.66 31.55 2.03
CA GLY A 108 -7.85 32.96 1.70
C GLY A 108 -7.09 33.57 0.52
N GLU A 109 -6.48 32.81 -0.40
CA GLU A 109 -6.06 33.36 -1.69
C GLU A 109 -6.87 32.72 -2.83
N PRO A 110 -7.51 33.51 -3.71
CA PRO A 110 -8.14 32.97 -4.90
C PRO A 110 -7.02 32.51 -5.85
N THR A 111 -6.68 31.23 -5.79
CA THR A 111 -5.78 30.56 -6.74
C THR A 111 -6.44 30.31 -8.10
N ILE A 112 -7.70 30.69 -8.27
CA ILE A 112 -8.39 30.66 -9.56
C ILE A 112 -7.92 31.88 -10.35
N SER A 113 -7.04 31.65 -11.33
CA SER A 113 -6.69 32.70 -12.28
C SER A 113 -7.98 33.15 -12.99
N PRO A 114 -8.17 34.44 -13.32
CA PRO A 114 -9.34 34.90 -14.07
C PRO A 114 -9.57 34.19 -15.43
N LYS A 115 -8.55 33.48 -15.92
CA LYS A 115 -8.60 32.62 -17.11
C LYS A 115 -9.30 31.28 -16.89
N ASP A 116 -9.36 30.81 -15.64
CA ASP A 116 -10.00 29.55 -15.23
C ASP A 116 -11.44 29.79 -14.74
N MET A 117 -11.89 31.05 -14.74
CA MET A 117 -13.28 31.39 -14.47
C MET A 117 -14.08 31.29 -15.77
N HIS A 118 -15.00 30.34 -15.85
CA HIS A 118 -15.93 30.28 -16.96
C HIS A 118 -16.76 31.59 -16.98
N THR A 119 -16.76 32.26 -18.12
CA THR A 119 -17.62 33.42 -18.36
C THR A 119 -18.92 32.94 -19.00
N LEU A 120 -20.00 33.72 -18.95
CA LEU A 120 -21.27 33.34 -19.60
C LEU A 120 -21.09 32.96 -21.08
N ALA A 121 -20.11 33.57 -21.76
CA ALA A 121 -19.75 33.29 -23.14
C ALA A 121 -19.07 31.92 -23.34
N SER A 122 -18.36 31.38 -22.34
CA SER A 122 -17.75 30.05 -22.40
C SER A 122 -18.67 28.94 -21.85
N VAL A 123 -19.52 29.25 -20.85
CA VAL A 123 -20.42 28.27 -20.23
C VAL A 123 -21.48 27.78 -21.22
N LEU A 124 -22.12 28.67 -21.98
CA LEU A 124 -23.19 28.29 -22.91
C LEU A 124 -22.75 27.27 -23.98
N PRO A 125 -21.64 27.45 -24.71
CA PRO A 125 -21.18 26.44 -25.66
C PRO A 125 -20.72 25.15 -24.99
N GLU A 126 -20.11 25.21 -23.80
CA GLU A 126 -19.74 24.02 -23.03
C GLU A 126 -20.97 23.22 -22.58
N MET A 127 -22.02 23.88 -22.10
CA MET A 127 -23.30 23.25 -21.78
C MET A 127 -23.95 22.63 -23.02
N GLY A 128 -23.92 23.32 -24.17
CA GLY A 128 -24.42 22.76 -25.43
C GLY A 128 -23.67 21.49 -25.84
N ASN A 129 -22.34 21.51 -25.73
CA ASN A 129 -21.50 20.34 -26.00
C ASN A 129 -21.77 19.20 -25.02
N ALA A 130 -21.98 19.51 -23.73
CA ALA A 130 -22.32 18.53 -22.71
C ALA A 130 -23.68 17.87 -22.98
N CYS A 131 -24.71 18.66 -23.34
CA CYS A 131 -26.01 18.14 -23.75
C CYS A 131 -25.89 17.19 -24.94
N SER A 132 -25.20 17.61 -26.01
CA SER A 132 -24.98 16.75 -27.18
C SER A 132 -24.15 15.51 -26.86
N SER A 133 -23.23 15.58 -25.89
CA SER A 133 -22.46 14.42 -25.44
C SER A 133 -23.36 13.42 -24.70
N MET A 134 -24.22 13.89 -23.81
CA MET A 134 -25.18 13.04 -23.09
C MET A 134 -26.19 12.40 -24.04
N GLU A 135 -26.70 13.13 -25.03
CA GLU A 135 -27.61 12.59 -26.04
C GLU A 135 -26.97 11.44 -26.82
N ARG A 136 -25.70 11.57 -27.23
CA ARG A 136 -24.96 10.48 -27.89
C ARG A 136 -24.74 9.27 -26.98
N GLU A 137 -24.48 9.51 -25.69
CA GLU A 137 -24.29 8.44 -24.72
C GLU A 137 -25.59 7.66 -24.49
N ILE A 138 -26.73 8.37 -24.44
CA ILE A 138 -28.06 7.75 -24.37
C ILE A 138 -28.31 6.90 -25.62
N GLU A 139 -28.08 7.44 -26.82
CA GLU A 139 -28.25 6.69 -28.07
C GLU A 139 -27.36 5.43 -28.13
N ALA A 140 -26.12 5.53 -27.65
CA ALA A 140 -25.20 4.41 -27.57
C ALA A 140 -25.67 3.34 -26.55
N ALA A 141 -26.16 3.77 -25.38
CA ALA A 141 -26.68 2.88 -24.36
C ALA A 141 -27.95 2.15 -24.83
N ASP A 142 -28.86 2.85 -25.51
CA ASP A 142 -30.06 2.25 -26.09
C ASP A 142 -29.72 1.24 -27.19
N ALA A 143 -28.75 1.54 -28.04
CA ALA A 143 -28.26 0.61 -29.05
C ALA A 143 -27.63 -0.65 -28.43
N GLU A 144 -26.85 -0.49 -27.35
CA GLU A 144 -26.28 -1.61 -26.61
C GLU A 144 -27.37 -2.45 -25.92
N ALA A 145 -28.35 -1.81 -25.29
CA ALA A 145 -29.48 -2.50 -24.68
C ALA A 145 -30.29 -3.30 -25.71
N ALA A 146 -30.55 -2.72 -26.89
CA ALA A 146 -31.22 -3.42 -27.99
C ALA A 146 -30.42 -4.63 -28.47
N ARG A 147 -29.09 -4.51 -28.57
CA ARG A 147 -28.19 -5.63 -28.92
C ARG A 147 -28.25 -6.74 -27.87
N ILE A 148 -28.12 -6.40 -26.59
CA ILE A 148 -28.18 -7.38 -25.49
C ILE A 148 -29.54 -8.07 -25.48
N PHE A 149 -30.63 -7.34 -25.73
CA PHE A 149 -31.95 -7.92 -25.80
C PHE A 149 -32.10 -8.87 -26.99
N ALA A 150 -31.55 -8.53 -28.15
CA ALA A 150 -31.52 -9.43 -29.31
C ALA A 150 -30.74 -10.72 -28.99
N ASP A 151 -29.57 -10.62 -28.38
CA ASP A 151 -28.76 -11.77 -27.97
C ASP A 151 -29.50 -12.64 -26.94
N LEU A 152 -30.15 -12.02 -25.95
CA LEU A 152 -30.95 -12.73 -24.96
C LEU A 152 -32.15 -13.43 -25.63
N SER A 153 -32.82 -12.78 -26.57
CA SER A 153 -33.93 -13.39 -27.30
C SER A 153 -33.47 -14.58 -28.16
N SER A 154 -32.29 -14.48 -28.77
CA SER A 154 -31.68 -15.57 -29.55
C SER A 154 -31.32 -16.75 -28.65
N THR A 155 -30.63 -16.50 -27.54
CA THR A 155 -30.24 -17.55 -26.58
C THR A 155 -31.46 -18.23 -25.97
N VAL A 156 -32.51 -17.47 -25.61
CA VAL A 156 -33.79 -18.04 -25.17
C VAL A 156 -34.47 -18.85 -26.28
N GLY A 157 -34.36 -18.42 -27.53
CA GLY A 157 -34.79 -19.18 -28.71
C GLY A 157 -34.08 -20.53 -28.83
N GLU A 158 -32.75 -20.53 -28.78
CA GLU A 158 -31.91 -21.73 -28.84
C GLU A 158 -32.21 -22.68 -27.67
N LEU A 159 -32.34 -22.17 -26.44
CA LEU A 159 -32.72 -22.97 -25.26
C LEU A 159 -34.16 -23.50 -25.37
N SER A 160 -35.06 -22.75 -25.99
CA SER A 160 -36.43 -23.20 -26.26
C SER A 160 -36.45 -24.29 -27.33
N ASP A 161 -35.63 -24.19 -28.38
CA ASP A 161 -35.47 -25.23 -29.39
C ASP A 161 -34.83 -26.49 -28.80
N LEU A 162 -33.93 -26.36 -27.83
CA LEU A 162 -33.37 -27.49 -27.06
C LEU A 162 -34.45 -28.16 -26.19
N ARG A 163 -35.28 -27.36 -25.50
CA ARG A 163 -36.34 -27.85 -24.61
C ARG A 163 -37.52 -28.48 -25.36
N TYR A 164 -37.86 -27.93 -26.53
CA TYR A 164 -39.03 -28.33 -27.32
C TYR A 164 -38.68 -29.11 -28.59
N GLY A 165 -37.40 -29.41 -28.81
CA GLY A 165 -36.93 -30.44 -29.75
C GLY A 165 -36.93 -30.02 -31.22
N LYS A 166 -36.63 -28.75 -31.53
CA LYS A 166 -36.61 -28.22 -32.90
C LYS A 166 -35.24 -28.25 -33.59
N PHE A 167 -34.27 -29.01 -33.09
CA PHE A 167 -33.07 -29.32 -33.86
C PHE A 167 -33.48 -30.15 -35.08
N ASN A 168 -33.31 -29.59 -36.29
CA ASN A 168 -33.59 -30.28 -37.53
C ASN A 168 -32.84 -31.62 -37.54
N LYS A 169 -33.60 -32.71 -37.49
CA LYS A 169 -33.13 -34.08 -37.74
C LYS A 169 -32.33 -34.10 -39.05
N PRO A 170 -31.04 -34.50 -39.07
CA PRO A 170 -30.54 -35.22 -40.21
C PRO A 170 -31.30 -36.56 -40.25
N ALA A 171 -31.91 -36.87 -41.39
CA ALA A 171 -32.68 -38.10 -41.55
C ALA A 171 -31.81 -39.32 -41.23
N GLY A 172 -32.12 -40.05 -40.15
CA GLY A 172 -31.59 -41.39 -39.89
C GLY A 172 -30.77 -41.61 -38.63
N VAL A 173 -30.47 -40.59 -37.81
CA VAL A 173 -29.71 -40.81 -36.56
C VAL A 173 -30.53 -40.37 -35.35
N ALA A 174 -30.99 -41.35 -34.56
CA ALA A 174 -31.48 -41.10 -33.21
C ALA A 174 -30.28 -40.72 -32.34
N THR A 175 -30.11 -39.43 -32.07
CA THR A 175 -29.08 -38.99 -31.12
C THR A 175 -29.78 -38.62 -29.83
N ASN A 176 -29.52 -39.43 -28.81
CA ASN A 176 -29.92 -39.15 -27.44
C ASN A 176 -28.93 -38.11 -26.86
N ALA A 177 -28.71 -36.99 -27.56
CA ALA A 177 -27.68 -36.00 -27.22
C ALA A 177 -27.84 -35.45 -25.80
N VAL A 178 -29.09 -35.39 -25.32
CA VAL A 178 -29.42 -35.05 -23.94
C VAL A 178 -28.98 -36.15 -22.97
N GLU A 179 -29.19 -37.43 -23.30
CA GLU A 179 -28.72 -38.56 -22.50
C GLU A 179 -27.19 -38.67 -22.52
N ASP A 180 -26.55 -38.39 -23.65
CA ASP A 180 -25.09 -38.37 -23.79
C ASP A 180 -24.46 -37.25 -22.97
N ALA A 181 -25.08 -36.06 -22.95
CA ALA A 181 -24.65 -34.95 -22.09
C ALA A 181 -24.83 -35.27 -20.60
N ILE A 182 -25.95 -35.90 -20.22
CA ILE A 182 -26.20 -36.35 -18.85
C ILE A 182 -25.21 -37.45 -18.44
N ALA A 183 -24.88 -38.37 -19.35
CA ALA A 183 -23.90 -39.42 -19.12
C ALA A 183 -22.49 -38.83 -18.89
N GLY A 184 -22.07 -37.88 -19.73
CA GLY A 184 -20.77 -37.19 -19.57
C GLY A 184 -20.66 -36.42 -18.26
N LEU A 185 -21.73 -35.75 -17.81
CA LEU A 185 -21.74 -35.04 -16.52
C LEU A 185 -21.64 -36.00 -15.31
N LYS A 186 -22.29 -37.17 -15.37
CA LYS A 186 -22.13 -38.23 -14.35
C LYS A 186 -20.72 -38.81 -14.32
N GLU A 187 -20.09 -38.94 -15.46
CA GLU A 187 -18.72 -39.45 -15.55
C GLU A 187 -17.72 -38.47 -14.93
N LEU A 188 -17.94 -37.16 -15.12
CA LEU A 188 -17.17 -36.10 -14.48
C LEU A 188 -17.37 -36.06 -12.95
N GLU A 189 -18.61 -36.25 -12.48
CA GLU A 189 -18.94 -36.34 -11.05
C GLU A 189 -18.21 -37.52 -10.38
N ASN A 190 -18.21 -38.68 -11.03
CA ASN A 190 -17.49 -39.86 -10.55
C ASN A 190 -15.98 -39.63 -10.47
N ALA A 191 -15.39 -38.95 -11.46
CA ALA A 191 -13.96 -38.62 -11.49
C ALA A 191 -13.55 -37.64 -10.37
N CYS A 192 -14.46 -36.74 -9.97
CA CYS A 192 -14.23 -35.78 -8.88
C CYS A 192 -14.56 -36.33 -7.48
N SER A 193 -15.10 -37.55 -7.37
CA SER A 193 -15.41 -38.15 -6.07
C SER A 193 -14.15 -38.76 -5.41
N PRO A 194 -13.96 -38.59 -4.08
CA PRO A 194 -12.71 -38.92 -3.38
C PRO A 194 -12.37 -40.43 -3.34
N SER A 195 -13.27 -41.31 -3.78
CA SER A 195 -13.05 -42.75 -3.87
C SER A 195 -12.13 -43.15 -5.04
N ALA A 196 -11.98 -42.31 -6.08
CA ALA A 196 -11.09 -42.57 -7.21
C ALA A 196 -9.59 -42.35 -6.90
N LEU A 197 -9.27 -41.53 -5.87
CA LEU A 197 -7.89 -41.24 -5.45
C LEU A 197 -7.21 -42.38 -4.68
N PHE A 198 -7.96 -43.34 -4.13
CA PHE A 198 -7.40 -44.45 -3.37
C PHE A 198 -6.91 -45.62 -4.24
N THR A 199 -7.51 -45.79 -5.42
CA THR A 199 -7.19 -46.91 -6.34
C THR A 199 -5.88 -46.68 -7.10
N THR A 200 -5.60 -45.43 -7.47
CA THR A 200 -4.33 -45.05 -8.13
C THR A 200 -3.14 -45.12 -7.17
N PHE A 201 -3.33 -44.87 -5.87
CA PHE A 201 -2.25 -45.00 -4.87
C PHE A 201 -1.85 -46.46 -4.59
N LYS A 202 -2.80 -47.40 -4.69
CA LYS A 202 -2.52 -48.84 -4.45
C LYS A 202 -1.78 -49.51 -5.61
N MET A 203 -1.94 -49.04 -6.86
CA MET A 203 -1.13 -49.53 -7.99
C MET A 203 0.30 -48.97 -8.01
N MET A 204 0.56 -47.78 -7.44
CA MET A 204 1.93 -47.24 -7.32
C MET A 204 2.76 -47.88 -6.19
N GLY A 205 2.12 -48.59 -5.25
CA GLY A 205 2.78 -49.23 -4.11
C GLY A 205 3.56 -50.52 -4.42
N LEU A 206 3.28 -51.18 -5.55
CA LEU A 206 3.96 -52.43 -5.94
C LEU A 206 5.21 -52.20 -6.82
N GLY A 207 5.40 -51.00 -7.38
CA GLY A 207 6.56 -50.66 -8.21
C GLY A 207 7.82 -50.28 -7.43
N ARG A 208 7.70 -49.88 -6.15
CA ARG A 208 8.85 -49.41 -5.34
C ARG A 208 9.66 -50.53 -4.67
N ALA A 209 9.09 -51.72 -4.52
CA ALA A 209 9.81 -52.85 -3.92
C ALA A 209 10.90 -53.45 -4.85
N LEU A 210 10.74 -53.33 -6.18
CA LEU A 210 11.69 -53.89 -7.16
C LEU A 210 12.91 -52.99 -7.44
N ILE A 211 12.84 -51.69 -7.14
CA ILE A 211 13.95 -50.76 -7.38
C ILE A 211 15.01 -50.84 -6.27
N TYR A 212 14.61 -51.11 -5.03
CA TYR A 212 15.55 -51.18 -3.90
C TYR A 212 16.51 -52.38 -3.95
N LEU A 213 16.15 -53.49 -4.60
CA LEU A 213 17.04 -54.66 -4.72
C LEU A 213 18.11 -54.55 -5.82
N LYS A 214 17.96 -53.65 -6.80
CA LYS A 214 18.95 -53.48 -7.89
C LYS A 214 20.08 -52.51 -7.54
N VAL A 215 19.82 -51.55 -6.64
CA VAL A 215 20.79 -50.49 -6.25
C VAL A 215 21.83 -50.97 -5.22
N HIS A 216 21.54 -52.00 -4.42
CA HIS A 216 22.50 -52.52 -3.44
C HIS A 216 23.55 -53.49 -4.00
N ARG A 217 23.40 -53.97 -5.25
CA ARG A 217 24.34 -54.92 -5.87
C ARG A 217 25.42 -54.24 -6.73
N THR A 218 25.29 -52.95 -7.04
CA THR A 218 26.26 -52.18 -7.84
C THR A 218 27.18 -51.27 -7.02
N LYS A 219 26.87 -50.99 -5.74
CA LYS A 219 27.74 -50.19 -4.85
C LYS A 219 28.92 -50.95 -4.22
N LYS A 220 29.03 -52.28 -4.40
CA LYS A 220 30.19 -53.05 -3.92
C LYS A 220 31.37 -53.14 -4.91
N ALA A 221 31.24 -52.58 -6.11
CA ALA A 221 32.28 -52.67 -7.16
C ALA A 221 32.97 -51.33 -7.50
N VAL A 222 32.56 -50.20 -6.90
CA VAL A 222 33.09 -48.85 -7.22
C VAL A 222 33.68 -48.17 -5.97
N GLY A 223 34.25 -48.97 -5.06
CA GLY A 223 34.86 -48.48 -3.81
C GLY A 223 36.39 -48.50 -3.80
N SER A 224 37.05 -48.72 -4.95
CA SER A 224 38.51 -49.01 -4.97
C SER A 224 39.35 -48.15 -5.92
N THR A 225 38.81 -47.06 -6.50
CA THR A 225 39.54 -46.26 -7.51
C THR A 225 39.54 -44.75 -7.32
N GLU A 226 39.10 -44.22 -6.18
CA GLU A 226 39.03 -42.75 -5.96
C GLU A 226 39.90 -42.22 -4.81
N TYR A 227 40.94 -42.97 -4.41
CA TYR A 227 41.94 -42.52 -3.43
C TYR A 227 43.27 -42.05 -4.06
N SER A 228 43.33 -41.84 -5.38
CA SER A 228 44.59 -41.54 -6.09
C SER A 228 44.66 -40.17 -6.80
N TYR A 229 43.70 -39.25 -6.60
CA TYR A 229 43.70 -37.94 -7.29
C TYR A 229 43.66 -36.70 -6.39
N LYS A 230 43.75 -36.86 -5.06
CA LYS A 230 43.70 -35.73 -4.09
C LYS A 230 45.03 -35.42 -3.39
N GLN A 231 46.15 -36.02 -3.82
CA GLN A 231 47.49 -35.76 -3.25
C GLN A 231 48.47 -34.98 -4.15
N GLN A 232 48.06 -34.54 -5.35
CA GLN A 232 48.96 -33.81 -6.28
C GLN A 232 48.64 -32.32 -6.47
N LEU A 233 47.77 -31.71 -5.65
CA LEU A 233 47.38 -30.30 -5.80
C LEU A 233 47.70 -29.39 -4.59
N ASN A 234 48.42 -29.87 -3.57
CA ASN A 234 48.81 -29.08 -2.39
C ASN A 234 50.35 -29.03 -2.17
N SER A 235 51.15 -28.98 -3.24
CA SER A 235 52.62 -28.75 -3.14
C SER A 235 53.14 -27.87 -4.27
N SER A 236 52.50 -26.71 -4.46
CA SER A 236 53.07 -25.58 -5.19
C SER A 236 52.27 -24.32 -4.89
N GLU A 237 52.47 -23.79 -3.68
CA GLU A 237 52.69 -22.36 -3.36
C GLU A 237 53.11 -22.23 -1.89
#